data_AF-A0A949RUI6-F1
#
_entry.id   AF-A0A949RUI6-F1
#
_cell.length_a   1.000
_cell.length_b   1.000
_cell.length_c   1.000
_cell.angle_alpha   90.00
_cell.angle_beta   90.00
_cell.angle_gamma   90.00
#
_symmetry.space_group_name_H-M   'P 1'
#
loop_
_entity.id
_entity.type
_entity.pdbx_description
1 polymer ?
#
loop_
_entity_poly.entity_id
_entity_poly.type
_entity_poly.pdbx_seq_one_letter_code
_entity_poly.pdbx_strand_id
1 'polypeptide(L)'
;MPEYNPMPTISQAHSDAARINGARSHGPISPEGKARSSQNGRTHGFTASRIVFKSPEEQADYDALVRDYTAHLKPNGPIELDIFHQLIHAAWRLRNLALADAQLYEKASGDPLLSEDPEIEKRAALLHRYRTTAERAYSRALNQLKSLQNNRLYQEQFSHLLPPEAPPLANAERFSSRTQANLRNELTGAIKQAREEAKSFSSTIGDMLSQFRK
;
A
#
# COMPACT_ATOMS: atom_id res chain seq x y z
N MET A 1 28.33 -0.81 -24.59
CA MET A 1 27.39 -1.90 -24.30
C MET A 1 27.44 -2.13 -22.80
N PRO A 2 26.39 -1.80 -22.01
CA PRO A 2 26.41 -2.09 -20.59
C PRO A 2 26.20 -3.59 -20.37
N GLU A 3 27.08 -4.16 -19.55
CA GLU A 3 27.19 -5.58 -19.22
C GLU A 3 25.98 -6.03 -18.39
N TYR A 4 25.28 -7.07 -18.85
CA TYR A 4 24.12 -7.63 -18.14
C TYR A 4 24.61 -8.45 -16.94
N ASN A 5 24.38 -7.95 -15.73
CA ASN A 5 24.68 -8.66 -14.49
C ASN A 5 23.41 -9.40 -14.02
N PRO A 6 23.33 -10.74 -14.13
CA PRO A 6 22.13 -11.48 -13.77
C PRO A 6 21.85 -11.38 -12.25
N MET A 7 20.58 -11.21 -11.89
CA MET A 7 20.12 -11.22 -10.49
C MET A 7 20.59 -12.49 -9.77
N PRO A 8 21.00 -12.41 -8.49
CA PRO A 8 21.48 -13.57 -7.74
C PRO A 8 20.37 -14.63 -7.65
N THR A 9 20.65 -15.80 -8.21
CA THR A 9 19.80 -16.98 -8.11
C THR A 9 19.77 -17.46 -6.66
N ILE A 10 18.58 -17.81 -6.17
CA ILE A 10 18.39 -18.35 -4.83
C ILE A 10 19.28 -19.59 -4.68
N SER A 11 20.15 -19.61 -3.67
CA SER A 11 21.06 -20.73 -3.41
C SER A 11 20.28 -22.04 -3.27
N GLN A 12 20.84 -23.13 -3.79
CA GLN A 12 20.26 -24.47 -3.72
C GLN A 12 19.86 -24.86 -2.29
N ALA A 13 20.67 -24.45 -1.30
CA ALA A 13 20.41 -24.67 0.12
C ALA A 13 19.10 -24.02 0.62
N HIS A 14 18.75 -22.83 0.10
CA HIS A 14 17.51 -22.16 0.46
C HIS A 14 16.29 -22.83 -0.19
N SER A 15 16.44 -23.34 -1.43
CA SER A 15 15.39 -24.09 -2.12
C SER A 15 15.07 -25.40 -1.42
N ASP A 16 16.10 -26.16 -1.01
CA ASP A 16 15.93 -27.42 -0.29
C ASP A 16 15.33 -27.21 1.11
N ALA A 17 15.76 -26.17 1.82
CA ALA A 17 15.15 -25.81 3.11
C ALA A 17 13.66 -25.45 2.96
N ALA A 18 13.29 -24.68 1.93
CA ALA A 18 11.89 -24.36 1.64
C ALA A 18 11.06 -25.62 1.32
N ARG A 19 11.62 -26.57 0.56
CA ARG A 19 10.98 -27.85 0.23
C ARG A 19 10.77 -28.74 1.46
N ILE A 20 11.78 -28.86 2.32
CA ILE A 20 11.69 -29.63 3.58
C ILE A 20 10.68 -28.99 4.53
N ASN A 21 10.70 -27.66 4.68
CA ASN A 21 9.75 -26.95 5.53
C ASN A 21 8.32 -27.07 5.00
N GLY A 22 8.13 -26.98 3.68
CA GLY A 22 6.84 -27.21 3.03
C GLY A 22 6.30 -28.62 3.27
N ALA A 23 7.16 -29.65 3.17
CA ALA A 23 6.79 -31.04 3.44
C ALA A 23 6.48 -31.33 4.92
N ARG A 24 6.98 -30.51 5.86
CA ARG A 24 6.68 -30.63 7.31
C ARG A 24 5.48 -29.80 7.74
N SER A 25 5.17 -28.73 7.02
CA SER A 25 4.08 -27.80 7.30
C SER A 25 2.76 -28.26 6.67
N HIS A 26 2.05 -29.20 7.31
CA HIS A 26 0.70 -29.60 6.87
C HIS A 26 -0.41 -28.65 7.37
N GLY A 27 -0.06 -27.65 8.17
CA GLY A 27 -1.03 -26.80 8.86
C GLY A 27 -2.01 -27.61 9.74
N PRO A 28 -2.89 -26.95 10.50
CA PRO A 28 -3.94 -27.63 11.23
C PRO A 28 -5.01 -28.16 10.26
N ILE A 29 -5.07 -29.49 10.11
CA ILE A 29 -6.05 -30.18 9.24
C ILE A 29 -7.36 -30.54 9.97
N SER A 30 -7.34 -30.69 11.30
CA SER A 30 -8.54 -30.99 12.08
C SER A 30 -9.35 -29.72 12.42
N PRO A 31 -10.69 -29.83 12.55
CA PRO A 31 -11.52 -28.72 13.01
C PRO A 31 -11.04 -28.12 14.35
N GLU A 32 -10.63 -28.96 15.29
CA GLU A 32 -10.10 -28.56 16.61
C GLU A 32 -8.73 -27.88 16.52
N GLY A 33 -7.86 -28.34 15.61
CA GLY A 33 -6.57 -27.72 15.33
C GLY A 33 -6.74 -26.35 14.67
N LYS A 34 -7.72 -26.22 13.76
CA LYS A 34 -8.10 -24.94 13.14
C LYS A 34 -8.69 -23.99 14.17
N ALA A 35 -9.55 -24.49 15.08
CA ALA A 35 -10.13 -23.71 16.16
C ALA A 35 -9.04 -23.17 17.11
N ARG A 36 -8.11 -24.02 17.57
CA ARG A 36 -6.95 -23.58 18.38
C ARG A 36 -6.07 -22.57 17.64
N SER A 37 -5.74 -22.83 16.37
CA SER A 37 -4.95 -21.90 15.57
C SER A 37 -5.64 -20.54 15.38
N SER A 38 -6.97 -20.54 15.23
CA SER A 38 -7.77 -19.31 15.11
C SER A 38 -7.81 -18.47 16.40
N GLN A 39 -7.63 -19.10 17.56
CA GLN A 39 -7.60 -18.41 18.86
C GLN A 39 -6.30 -17.62 19.07
N ASN A 40 -5.18 -18.03 18.46
CA ASN A 40 -3.91 -17.30 18.56
C ASN A 40 -4.00 -15.85 18.06
N GLY A 41 -4.89 -15.58 17.09
CA GLY A 41 -5.19 -14.23 16.65
C GLY A 41 -5.85 -13.37 17.74
N ARG A 42 -6.74 -13.97 18.53
CA ARG A 42 -7.59 -13.27 19.51
C ARG A 42 -6.83 -12.88 20.78
N THR A 43 -5.71 -13.53 21.09
CA THR A 43 -4.94 -13.27 22.32
C THR A 43 -4.17 -11.94 22.29
N HIS A 44 -3.62 -11.57 21.13
CA HIS A 44 -2.83 -10.34 21.01
C HIS A 44 -3.32 -9.38 19.91
N GLY A 45 -4.29 -9.79 19.08
CA GLY A 45 -4.86 -8.94 18.02
C GLY A 45 -3.94 -8.70 16.80
N PHE A 46 -2.63 -8.89 16.94
CA PHE A 46 -1.63 -8.61 15.90
C PHE A 46 -1.63 -9.61 14.73
N THR A 47 -2.15 -10.81 14.94
CA THR A 47 -2.26 -11.89 13.93
C THR A 47 -3.70 -12.26 13.60
N ALA A 48 -4.69 -11.62 14.22
CA ALA A 48 -6.10 -11.91 14.00
C ALA A 48 -6.55 -11.50 12.58
N SER A 49 -7.32 -12.36 11.91
CA SER A 49 -7.99 -12.01 10.64
C SER A 49 -9.02 -10.90 10.81
N ARG A 50 -9.59 -10.76 12.02
CA ARG A 50 -10.54 -9.72 12.42
C ARG A 50 -9.95 -8.93 13.59
N ILE A 51 -10.09 -7.60 13.56
CA ILE A 51 -9.66 -6.76 14.67
C ILE A 51 -10.48 -7.10 15.91
N VAL A 52 -9.79 -7.29 17.04
CA VAL A 52 -10.40 -7.54 18.35
C VAL A 52 -10.17 -6.28 19.17
N PHE A 53 -11.26 -5.60 19.54
CA PHE A 53 -11.23 -4.43 20.40
C PHE A 53 -11.30 -4.88 21.86
N LYS A 54 -10.47 -4.30 22.71
CA LYS A 54 -10.43 -4.57 24.16
C LYS A 54 -11.41 -3.68 24.92
N SER A 55 -11.79 -2.53 24.36
CA SER A 55 -12.75 -1.61 24.95
C SER A 55 -13.57 -0.83 23.91
N PRO A 56 -14.69 -0.21 24.30
CA PRO A 56 -15.46 0.67 23.42
C PRO A 56 -14.66 1.87 22.90
N GLU A 57 -13.74 2.40 23.70
CA GLU A 57 -12.87 3.52 23.31
C GLU A 57 -11.92 3.09 22.18
N GLU A 58 -11.35 1.89 22.27
CA GLU A 58 -10.49 1.34 21.23
C GLU A 58 -11.25 1.15 19.91
N GLN A 59 -12.52 0.74 19.99
CA GLN A 59 -13.39 0.68 18.81
C GLN A 59 -13.65 2.06 18.23
N ALA A 60 -13.93 3.08 19.06
CA ALA A 60 -14.14 4.44 18.61
C ALA A 60 -12.89 5.05 17.93
N ASP A 61 -11.69 4.74 18.44
CA ASP A 61 -10.41 5.15 17.82
C ASP A 61 -10.20 4.49 16.46
N TYR A 62 -10.58 3.23 16.33
CA TYR A 62 -10.55 2.52 15.05
C TYR A 62 -11.55 3.09 14.05
N ASP A 63 -12.78 3.37 14.49
CA ASP A 63 -13.82 3.98 13.64
C ASP A 63 -13.40 5.39 13.19
N ALA A 64 -12.73 6.15 14.07
CA ALA A 64 -12.11 7.43 13.73
C ALA A 64 -11.02 7.27 12.66
N LEU A 65 -10.12 6.29 12.82
CA LEU A 65 -9.10 5.97 11.82
C LEU A 65 -9.73 5.65 10.46
N VAL A 66 -10.76 4.79 10.44
CA VAL A 66 -11.49 4.42 9.22
C VAL A 66 -12.05 5.67 8.55
N ARG A 67 -12.81 6.47 9.31
CA ARG A 67 -13.45 7.71 8.81
C ARG A 67 -12.43 8.66 8.20
N ASP A 68 -11.33 8.93 8.91
CA ASP A 68 -10.33 9.90 8.48
C ASP A 68 -9.63 9.42 7.18
N TYR A 69 -9.27 8.14 7.11
CA TYR A 69 -8.69 7.56 5.91
C TYR A 69 -9.69 7.48 4.75
N THR A 70 -10.97 7.18 5.00
CA THR A 70 -12.01 7.17 3.96
C THR A 70 -12.18 8.56 3.37
N ALA A 71 -12.22 9.60 4.20
CA ALA A 71 -12.34 10.99 3.76
C ALA A 71 -11.16 11.42 2.88
N HIS A 72 -9.94 10.96 3.21
CA HIS A 72 -8.73 11.31 2.49
C HIS A 72 -8.52 10.49 1.21
N LEU A 73 -8.68 9.17 1.28
CA LEU A 73 -8.32 8.25 0.20
C LEU A 73 -9.46 7.98 -0.77
N LYS A 74 -10.72 8.18 -0.36
CA LYS A 74 -11.92 8.03 -1.22
C LYS A 74 -11.89 6.74 -2.07
N PRO A 75 -11.77 5.55 -1.44
CA PRO A 75 -11.82 4.28 -2.18
C PRO A 75 -13.15 4.16 -2.92
N ASN A 76 -13.11 3.71 -4.17
CA ASN A 76 -14.31 3.52 -5.01
C ASN A 76 -14.39 2.08 -5.52
N GLY A 77 -15.57 1.49 -5.37
CA GLY A 77 -15.84 0.14 -5.84
C GLY A 77 -15.24 -0.95 -4.94
N PRO A 78 -15.65 -2.21 -5.16
CA PRO A 78 -15.35 -3.30 -4.25
C PRO A 78 -13.85 -3.59 -4.13
N ILE A 79 -13.10 -3.51 -5.25
CA ILE A 79 -11.67 -3.87 -5.27
C ILE A 79 -10.84 -2.83 -4.49
N GLU A 80 -11.10 -1.54 -4.67
CA GLU A 80 -10.39 -0.52 -3.88
C GLU A 80 -10.77 -0.60 -2.40
N LEU A 81 -12.04 -0.88 -2.08
CA LEU A 81 -12.51 -1.05 -0.71
C LEU A 81 -11.82 -2.22 -0.01
N ASP A 82 -11.60 -3.35 -0.68
CA ASP A 82 -10.89 -4.49 -0.11
C ASP A 82 -9.43 -4.17 0.23
N ILE A 83 -8.73 -3.49 -0.69
CA ILE A 83 -7.33 -3.07 -0.46
C ILE A 83 -7.28 -1.96 0.61
N PHE A 84 -8.25 -1.05 0.61
CA PHE A 84 -8.39 -0.02 1.63
C PHE A 84 -8.56 -0.64 3.02
N HIS A 85 -9.44 -1.63 3.21
CA HIS A 85 -9.58 -2.30 4.51
C HIS A 85 -8.29 -3.00 4.95
N GLN A 86 -7.55 -3.61 4.02
CA GLN A 86 -6.23 -4.18 4.33
C GLN A 86 -5.23 -3.11 4.80
N LEU A 87 -5.23 -1.93 4.16
CA LEU A 87 -4.41 -0.79 4.55
C LEU A 87 -4.76 -0.33 5.97
N ILE A 88 -6.06 -0.17 6.26
CA ILE A 88 -6.55 0.24 7.59
C ILE A 88 -6.17 -0.78 8.66
N HIS A 89 -6.34 -2.08 8.38
CA HIS A 89 -5.96 -3.13 9.31
C HIS A 89 -4.46 -3.10 9.62
N ALA A 90 -3.62 -2.88 8.61
CA ALA A 90 -2.18 -2.74 8.80
C ALA A 90 -1.83 -1.48 9.61
N ALA A 91 -2.46 -0.34 9.30
CA ALA A 91 -2.27 0.91 10.03
C ALA A 91 -2.66 0.79 11.50
N TRP A 92 -3.80 0.15 11.78
CA TRP A 92 -4.28 -0.11 13.14
C TRP A 92 -3.32 -1.00 13.93
N ARG A 93 -2.80 -2.07 13.30
CA ARG A 93 -1.80 -2.94 13.93
C ARG A 93 -0.50 -2.18 14.24
N LEU A 94 -0.04 -1.31 13.34
CA LEU A 94 1.16 -0.50 13.57
C LEU A 94 0.99 0.44 14.77
N ARG A 95 -0.17 1.11 14.90
CA ARG A 95 -0.48 1.95 16.06
C ARG A 95 -0.44 1.16 17.36
N ASN A 96 -1.10 0.00 17.41
CA ASN A 96 -1.11 -0.84 18.60
C ASN A 96 0.25 -1.46 18.94
N LEU A 97 1.05 -1.79 17.92
CA LEU A 97 2.43 -2.25 18.14
C LEU A 97 3.29 -1.13 18.73
N ALA A 98 3.16 0.11 18.26
CA ALA A 98 3.86 1.26 18.84
C ALA A 98 3.50 1.47 20.33
N LEU A 99 2.22 1.32 20.69
CA LEU A 99 1.78 1.37 22.10
C LEU A 99 2.37 0.22 22.93
N ALA A 100 2.36 -1.01 22.39
CA ALA A 100 2.92 -2.18 23.06
C ALA A 100 4.45 -2.07 23.23
N ASP A 101 5.14 -1.53 22.23
CA ASP A 101 6.58 -1.26 22.30
C ASP A 101 6.86 -0.22 23.39
N ALA A 102 6.14 0.91 23.42
CA ALA A 102 6.32 1.93 24.45
C ALA A 102 6.16 1.37 25.89
N GLN A 103 5.14 0.54 26.12
CA GLN A 103 4.93 -0.13 27.40
C GLN A 103 6.07 -1.11 27.75
N LEU A 104 6.68 -1.74 26.74
CA LEU A 104 7.80 -2.65 26.96
C LEU A 104 9.08 -1.89 27.30
N TYR A 105 9.35 -0.77 26.62
CA TYR A 105 10.46 0.14 26.94
C TYR A 105 10.35 0.67 28.38
N GLU A 106 9.16 1.05 28.82
CA GLU A 106 8.92 1.49 30.20
C GLU A 106 9.24 0.38 31.22
N LYS A 107 8.86 -0.87 30.93
CA LYS A 107 9.15 -2.02 31.80
C LYS A 107 10.63 -2.41 31.82
N ALA A 108 11.31 -2.33 30.69
CA ALA A 108 12.70 -2.75 30.55
C ALA A 108 13.70 -1.79 31.25
N SER A 109 13.27 -0.56 31.59
CA SER A 109 14.16 0.48 32.13
C SER A 109 15.44 0.69 31.29
N GLY A 110 15.34 0.47 29.97
CA GLY A 110 16.46 0.38 29.04
C GLY A 110 16.00 -0.14 27.68
N ASP A 111 16.94 -0.54 26.82
CA ASP A 111 16.59 -1.20 25.55
C ASP A 111 16.04 -2.60 25.82
N PRO A 112 14.76 -2.89 25.48
CA PRO A 112 14.16 -4.20 25.68
C PRO A 112 14.90 -5.35 24.98
N LEU A 113 15.61 -5.08 23.88
CA LEU A 113 16.40 -6.10 23.17
C LEU A 113 17.72 -6.44 23.86
N LEU A 114 18.16 -5.59 24.80
CA LEU A 114 19.38 -5.78 25.58
C LEU A 114 19.06 -6.03 27.06
N SER A 115 17.79 -6.29 27.37
CA SER A 115 17.32 -6.57 28.72
C SER A 115 17.93 -7.88 29.25
N GLU A 116 18.38 -7.87 30.50
CA GLU A 116 18.84 -9.08 31.19
C GLU A 116 17.70 -10.08 31.45
N ASP A 117 16.44 -9.60 31.52
CA ASP A 117 15.26 -10.44 31.61
C ASP A 117 14.95 -11.11 30.24
N PRO A 118 15.07 -12.45 30.13
CA PRO A 118 14.83 -13.16 28.87
C PRO A 118 13.39 -13.06 28.36
N GLU A 119 12.41 -12.78 29.21
CA GLU A 119 11.01 -12.64 28.78
C GLU A 119 10.79 -11.29 28.08
N ILE A 120 11.41 -10.23 28.58
CA ILE A 120 11.38 -8.90 27.97
C ILE A 120 12.05 -8.94 26.59
N GLU A 121 13.24 -9.56 26.50
CA GLU A 121 13.96 -9.72 25.23
C GLU A 121 13.12 -10.48 24.19
N LYS A 122 12.56 -11.64 24.57
CA LYS A 122 11.69 -12.43 23.69
C LYS A 122 10.47 -11.66 23.24
N ARG A 123 9.84 -10.89 24.15
CA ARG A 123 8.69 -10.07 23.82
C ARG A 123 9.06 -8.95 22.85
N ALA A 124 10.20 -8.31 23.04
CA ALA A 124 10.72 -7.27 22.15
C ALA A 124 10.98 -7.82 20.75
N ALA A 125 11.67 -8.96 20.66
CA ALA A 125 11.93 -9.64 19.39
C ALA A 125 10.62 -10.02 18.66
N LEU A 126 9.60 -10.46 19.40
CA LEU A 126 8.29 -10.78 18.85
C LEU A 126 7.58 -9.53 18.30
N LEU A 127 7.57 -8.42 19.03
CA LEU A 127 6.96 -7.17 18.59
C LEU A 127 7.66 -6.62 17.34
N HIS A 128 8.99 -6.66 17.27
CA HIS A 128 9.76 -6.28 16.07
C HIS A 128 9.38 -7.08 14.83
N ARG A 129 9.17 -8.40 14.96
CA ARG A 129 8.72 -9.27 13.86
C ARG A 129 7.31 -8.90 13.41
N TYR A 130 6.40 -8.64 14.35
CA TYR A 130 5.03 -8.21 14.03
C TYR A 130 5.01 -6.83 13.37
N ARG A 131 5.85 -5.90 13.83
CA ARG A 131 6.02 -4.57 13.21
C ARG A 131 6.46 -4.71 11.77
N THR A 132 7.52 -5.46 11.50
CA THR A 132 8.00 -5.72 10.12
C THR A 132 6.90 -6.30 9.24
N THR A 133 6.08 -7.23 9.76
CA THR A 133 4.97 -7.84 9.03
C THR A 133 3.86 -6.82 8.71
N ALA A 134 3.50 -6.00 9.69
CA ALA A 134 2.49 -4.96 9.55
C ALA A 134 2.94 -3.84 8.60
N GLU A 135 4.21 -3.40 8.68
CA GLU A 135 4.79 -2.40 7.77
C GLU A 135 4.76 -2.88 6.32
N ARG A 136 5.17 -4.13 6.08
CA ARG A 136 5.09 -4.74 4.74
C ARG A 136 3.65 -4.83 4.24
N ALA A 137 2.69 -5.16 5.12
CA ALA A 137 1.28 -5.17 4.76
C ALA A 137 0.78 -3.77 4.41
N TYR A 138 1.14 -2.77 5.20
CA TYR A 138 0.79 -1.36 4.98
C TYR A 138 1.33 -0.87 3.64
N SER A 139 2.63 -1.00 3.40
CA SER A 139 3.28 -0.54 2.16
C SER A 139 2.72 -1.23 0.92
N ARG A 140 2.43 -2.54 1.01
CA ARG A 140 1.83 -3.29 -0.09
C ARG A 140 0.42 -2.78 -0.41
N ALA A 141 -0.45 -2.68 0.61
CA ALA A 141 -1.82 -2.24 0.43
C ALA A 141 -1.88 -0.79 -0.09
N LEU A 142 -1.03 0.10 0.44
CA LEU A 142 -0.94 1.48 -0.02
C LEU A 142 -0.53 1.56 -1.50
N ASN A 143 0.49 0.81 -1.91
CA ASN A 143 0.95 0.80 -3.28
C ASN A 143 -0.09 0.19 -4.24
N GLN A 144 -0.79 -0.86 -3.81
CA GLN A 144 -1.88 -1.46 -4.58
C GLN A 144 -3.06 -0.49 -4.75
N LEU A 145 -3.47 0.19 -3.67
CA LEU A 145 -4.55 1.18 -3.73
C LEU A 145 -4.18 2.34 -4.65
N LYS A 146 -2.95 2.87 -4.52
CA LYS A 146 -2.42 3.90 -5.42
C LYS A 146 -2.47 3.45 -6.87
N SER A 147 -2.07 2.20 -7.15
CA SER A 147 -2.12 1.66 -8.51
C SER A 147 -3.55 1.58 -9.05
N LEU A 148 -4.51 1.13 -8.24
CA LEU A 148 -5.92 1.02 -8.64
C LEU A 148 -6.52 2.41 -8.91
N GLN A 149 -6.26 3.38 -8.03
CA GLN A 149 -6.75 4.75 -8.19
C GLN A 149 -6.14 5.44 -9.40
N ASN A 150 -4.86 5.22 -9.67
CA ASN A 150 -4.22 5.71 -10.89
C ASN A 150 -4.87 5.09 -12.13
N ASN A 151 -5.09 3.77 -12.14
CA ASN A 151 -5.75 3.09 -13.26
C ASN A 151 -7.16 3.64 -13.50
N ARG A 152 -7.92 3.89 -12.44
CA ARG A 152 -9.24 4.53 -12.54
C ARG A 152 -9.15 5.92 -13.17
N LEU A 153 -8.25 6.77 -12.68
CA LEU A 153 -8.03 8.11 -13.24
C LEU A 153 -7.65 8.05 -14.72
N TYR A 154 -6.78 7.11 -15.11
CA TYR A 154 -6.41 6.92 -16.50
C TYR A 154 -7.59 6.48 -17.36
N GLN A 155 -8.44 5.57 -16.87
CA GLN A 155 -9.64 5.16 -17.59
C GLN A 155 -10.63 6.31 -17.74
N GLU A 156 -10.82 7.12 -16.70
CA GLU A 156 -11.71 8.29 -16.75
C GLU A 156 -11.20 9.34 -17.77
N GLN A 157 -9.89 9.61 -17.81
CA GLN A 157 -9.31 10.64 -18.67
C GLN A 157 -9.04 10.17 -20.12
N PHE A 158 -8.67 8.90 -20.29
CA PHE A 158 -8.20 8.35 -21.57
C PHE A 158 -9.07 7.18 -22.07
N SER A 159 -10.32 7.10 -21.63
CA SER A 159 -11.30 6.11 -22.12
C SER A 159 -11.33 6.00 -23.64
N HIS A 160 -11.23 7.14 -24.33
CA HIS A 160 -11.21 7.24 -25.79
C HIS A 160 -9.98 6.61 -26.46
N LEU A 161 -8.87 6.41 -25.73
CA LEU A 161 -7.65 5.77 -26.21
C LEU A 161 -7.59 4.27 -25.90
N LEU A 162 -8.52 3.78 -25.08
CA LEU A 162 -8.61 2.37 -24.71
C LEU A 162 -9.49 1.61 -25.71
N PRO A 163 -9.14 0.37 -26.06
CA PRO A 163 -10.02 -0.49 -26.84
C PRO A 163 -11.39 -0.63 -26.16
N PRO A 164 -12.50 -0.67 -26.92
CA PRO A 164 -13.86 -0.73 -26.35
C PRO A 164 -14.14 -2.00 -25.51
N GLU A 165 -13.33 -3.05 -25.65
CA GLU A 165 -13.42 -4.30 -24.87
C GLU A 165 -12.31 -4.46 -23.81
N ALA A 166 -11.56 -3.40 -23.50
CA ALA A 166 -10.47 -3.50 -22.54
C ALA A 166 -10.99 -3.86 -21.13
N PRO A 167 -10.43 -4.87 -20.45
CA PRO A 167 -10.89 -5.24 -19.12
C PRO A 167 -10.69 -4.11 -18.10
N PRO A 168 -11.48 -4.02 -17.02
CA PRO A 168 -11.43 -2.92 -16.06
C PRO A 168 -10.09 -2.78 -15.30
N LEU A 169 -9.26 -3.82 -15.29
CA LEU A 169 -7.91 -3.79 -14.69
C LEU A 169 -6.80 -3.74 -15.76
N ALA A 170 -7.16 -3.51 -17.02
CA ALA A 170 -6.21 -3.30 -18.10
C ALA A 170 -5.32 -2.09 -17.78
N ASN A 171 -4.03 -2.32 -17.62
CA ASN A 171 -3.08 -1.23 -17.53
C ASN A 171 -2.91 -0.62 -18.93
N ALA A 172 -3.41 0.61 -19.12
CA ALA A 172 -3.24 1.37 -20.35
C ALA A 172 -1.77 1.38 -20.80
N GLU A 173 -0.81 1.50 -19.86
CA GLU A 173 0.63 1.47 -20.12
C GLU A 173 1.10 0.14 -20.74
N ARG A 174 0.49 -1.00 -20.37
CA ARG A 174 0.89 -2.32 -20.89
C ARG A 174 0.29 -2.63 -22.27
N PHE A 175 -0.87 -2.09 -22.60
CA PHE A 175 -1.39 -2.10 -23.98
C PHE A 175 -0.65 -1.11 -24.89
N SER A 176 0.19 -0.26 -24.29
CA SER A 176 0.76 0.91 -24.93
C SER A 176 2.23 0.81 -25.34
N SER A 177 2.88 -0.35 -25.47
CA SER A 177 4.23 -0.30 -26.10
C SER A 177 4.22 0.40 -27.47
N ARG A 178 3.05 0.44 -28.16
CA ARG A 178 2.75 1.37 -29.26
C ARG A 178 2.01 2.66 -28.83
N THR A 179 1.07 2.59 -27.89
CA THR A 179 0.23 3.73 -27.47
C THR A 179 0.94 4.74 -26.55
N GLN A 180 2.07 4.42 -25.91
CA GLN A 180 2.87 5.29 -25.01
C GLN A 180 3.61 6.35 -25.83
N ALA A 181 4.10 5.95 -27.01
CA ALA A 181 4.69 6.89 -27.96
C ALA A 181 3.64 7.90 -28.43
N ASN A 182 2.42 7.44 -28.72
CA ASN A 182 1.33 8.30 -29.17
C ASN A 182 0.81 9.20 -28.02
N LEU A 183 0.53 8.66 -26.83
CA LEU A 183 0.12 9.44 -25.66
C LEU A 183 1.16 10.49 -25.27
N ARG A 184 2.46 10.13 -25.25
CA ARG A 184 3.53 11.06 -24.91
C ARG A 184 3.64 12.18 -25.96
N ASN A 185 3.49 11.84 -27.24
CA ASN A 185 3.51 12.84 -28.32
C ASN A 185 2.29 13.75 -28.28
N GLU A 186 1.09 13.22 -28.02
CA GLU A 186 -0.14 14.00 -27.88
C GLU A 186 -0.13 14.93 -26.65
N LEU A 187 0.32 14.44 -25.48
CA LEU A 187 0.45 15.25 -24.28
C LEU A 187 1.46 16.40 -24.49
N THR A 188 2.56 16.13 -25.19
CA THR A 188 3.57 17.15 -25.53
C THR A 188 3.02 18.17 -26.54
N GLY A 189 2.21 17.72 -27.51
CA GLY A 189 1.51 18.58 -28.47
C GLY A 189 0.49 19.51 -27.81
N ALA A 190 -0.36 18.96 -26.93
CA ALA A 190 -1.37 19.73 -26.20
C ALA A 190 -0.74 20.80 -25.31
N ILE A 191 0.37 20.49 -24.62
CA ILE A 191 1.11 21.45 -23.80
C ILE A 191 1.71 22.57 -24.66
N LYS A 192 2.23 22.25 -25.86
CA LYS A 192 2.78 23.23 -26.79
C LYS A 192 1.69 24.16 -27.32
N GLN A 193 0.53 23.62 -27.69
CA GLN A 193 -0.59 24.37 -28.20
C GLN A 193 -1.17 25.34 -27.14
N ALA A 194 -1.39 24.86 -25.91
CA ALA A 194 -1.83 25.71 -24.81
C ALA A 194 -0.84 26.85 -24.51
N ARG A 195 0.47 26.61 -24.70
CA ARG A 195 1.51 27.64 -24.53
C ARG A 195 1.51 28.67 -25.66
N GLU A 196 1.24 28.27 -26.90
CA GLU A 196 1.11 29.18 -28.04
C GLU A 196 -0.17 30.03 -27.93
N GLU A 197 -1.28 29.44 -27.52
CA GLU A 197 -2.55 30.15 -27.26
C GLU A 197 -2.39 31.18 -26.13
N ALA A 198 -1.75 30.83 -25.02
CA ALA A 198 -1.47 31.77 -23.94
C ALA A 198 -0.54 32.92 -24.37
N LYS A 199 0.42 32.65 -25.27
CA LYS A 199 1.33 33.67 -25.80
C LYS A 199 0.64 34.60 -26.78
N SER A 200 -0.24 34.06 -27.63
CA SER A 200 -1.11 34.83 -28.52
C SER A 200 -2.05 35.73 -27.72
N PHE A 201 -2.71 35.19 -26.70
CA PHE A 201 -3.62 35.93 -25.82
C PHE A 201 -2.90 37.07 -25.06
N SER A 202 -1.69 36.80 -24.54
CA SER A 202 -0.84 37.83 -23.92
C SER A 202 -0.41 38.92 -24.89
N SER A 203 -0.13 38.59 -26.16
CA SER A 203 0.21 39.56 -27.20
C SER A 203 -1.00 40.44 -27.53
N THR A 204 -2.17 39.84 -27.70
CA THR A 204 -3.42 40.55 -28.02
C THR A 204 -3.83 41.51 -26.90
N ILE A 205 -3.66 41.13 -25.63
CA ILE A 205 -3.89 42.04 -24.49
C ILE A 205 -2.85 43.17 -24.47
N GLY A 206 -1.58 42.89 -24.77
CA GLY A 206 -0.54 43.90 -24.87
C GLY A 206 -0.81 44.93 -25.98
N ASP A 207 -1.29 44.47 -27.14
CA ASP A 207 -1.65 45.33 -28.27
C ASP A 207 -2.91 46.16 -27.99
N MET A 208 -3.92 45.58 -27.33
CA MET A 208 -5.10 46.33 -26.89
C MET A 208 -4.75 47.42 -25.87
N LEU A 209 -3.92 47.12 -24.88
CA LEU A 209 -3.49 48.09 -23.87
C LEU A 209 -2.60 49.20 -24.46
N SER A 210 -1.88 48.92 -25.55
CA SER A 210 -1.08 49.91 -26.30
C SER A 210 -1.95 50.87 -27.12
N GLN A 211 -3.09 50.40 -27.66
CA GLN A 211 -4.05 51.24 -28.39
C GLN A 211 -4.85 52.19 -27.48
N PHE A 212 -5.06 51.85 -26.21
CA PHE A 212 -5.72 52.71 -25.22
C PHE A 212 -4.80 53.77 -24.58
N ARG A 213 -3.51 53.83 -24.97
CA ARG A 213 -2.51 54.76 -24.40
C ARG A 213 -2.13 55.94 -25.31
N LYS A 214 -2.96 56.24 -26.33
CA LYS A 214 -2.92 57.47 -27.13
C LYS A 214 -4.21 58.25 -26.90
#